data_AF-A0A0C9ZB49-F1
#
_entry.id   AF-A0A0C9ZB49-F1
#
_cell.length_a   1.000
_cell.length_b   1.000
_cell.length_c   1.000
_cell.angle_alpha   90.00
_cell.angle_beta   90.00
_cell.angle_gamma   90.00
#
_symmetry.space_group_name_H-M   'P 1'
#
loop_
_entity.id
_entity.type
_entity.pdbx_description
1 polymer ?
#
loop_
_entity_poly.entity_id
_entity_poly.type
_entity_poly.pdbx_seq_one_letter_code
_entity_poly.pdbx_strand_id
1 'polypeptide(L)'
;PMIPKIHWDNKDPNIHARTSWLLTWCNTYPNTQIKLFSDSYQEAVNEGWWHQQMSTQKEVYFQQVADAVFPHDHNQHIRQLYTQYPSFFIKPIKSHFQFLCKKYNEANKTLSSTGAGLTVTELKDNPELSTLVDKILVNFPWWADLHGFWRNNPLYNTVFSTADPRQDFTAGAWQYF
;
A
#
# COMPACT_ATOMS: atom_id res chain seq x y z
N PRO A 1 24.85 -12.99 4.98
CA PRO A 1 25.19 -12.37 3.67
C PRO A 1 24.59 -10.97 3.60
N MET A 2 25.35 -9.99 3.08
CA MET A 2 24.82 -8.64 2.87
C MET A 2 24.02 -8.65 1.56
N ILE A 3 22.71 -8.41 1.64
CA ILE A 3 21.91 -8.20 0.42
C ILE A 3 22.27 -6.84 -0.16
N PRO A 4 22.61 -6.75 -1.47
CA PRO A 4 22.85 -5.48 -2.11
C PRO A 4 21.59 -4.61 -2.04
N LYS A 5 21.75 -3.30 -2.01
CA LYS A 5 20.61 -2.38 -2.04
C LYS A 5 19.73 -2.70 -3.26
N ILE A 6 18.49 -3.14 -3.00
CA ILE A 6 17.52 -3.37 -4.06
C ILE A 6 17.04 -2.01 -4.56
N HIS A 7 17.21 -1.76 -5.86
CA HIS A 7 16.73 -0.55 -6.51
C HIS A 7 15.30 -0.77 -6.99
N TRP A 8 14.38 0.12 -6.58
CA TRP A 8 12.94 -0.01 -6.85
C TRP A 8 12.35 1.12 -7.73
N ASP A 9 13.03 2.27 -7.77
CA ASP A 9 12.55 3.48 -8.44
C ASP A 9 13.70 4.18 -9.18
N ASN A 10 14.19 3.53 -10.22
CA ASN A 10 15.13 4.12 -11.18
C ASN A 10 14.42 4.14 -12.53
N LYS A 11 14.80 5.05 -13.43
CA LYS A 11 14.26 5.15 -14.81
C LYS A 11 14.47 3.90 -15.66
N ASP A 12 15.13 2.88 -15.12
CA ASP A 12 15.28 1.57 -15.74
C ASP A 12 13.92 0.84 -15.75
N PRO A 13 13.37 0.50 -16.93
CA PRO A 13 12.09 -0.20 -17.04
C PRO A 13 12.06 -1.54 -16.29
N ASN A 14 13.21 -2.20 -16.11
CA ASN A 14 13.29 -3.45 -15.35
C ASN A 14 13.11 -3.25 -13.84
N ILE A 15 13.46 -2.05 -13.35
CA ILE A 15 13.26 -1.67 -11.95
C ILE A 15 11.77 -1.34 -11.71
N HIS A 16 11.11 -0.71 -12.67
CA HIS A 16 9.66 -0.52 -12.64
C HIS A 16 8.89 -1.86 -12.62
N ALA A 17 9.41 -2.89 -13.32
CA ALA A 17 8.79 -4.21 -13.35
C ALA A 17 8.66 -4.86 -11.96
N ARG A 18 9.61 -4.63 -11.03
CA ARG A 18 9.53 -5.16 -9.66
C ARG A 18 8.32 -4.62 -8.90
N THR A 19 8.09 -3.31 -8.98
CA THR A 19 6.94 -2.67 -8.35
C THR A 19 5.64 -3.14 -9.00
N SER A 20 5.62 -3.25 -10.34
CA SER A 20 4.45 -3.77 -11.04
C SER A 20 4.13 -5.21 -10.67
N TRP A 21 5.10 -6.11 -10.54
CA TRP A 21 4.87 -7.48 -10.08
C TRP A 21 4.36 -7.53 -8.65
N LEU A 22 4.93 -6.72 -7.76
CA LEU A 22 4.47 -6.62 -6.38
C LEU A 22 3.00 -6.20 -6.31
N LEU A 23 2.60 -5.15 -7.05
CA LEU A 23 1.22 -4.66 -7.05
C LEU A 23 0.27 -5.63 -7.78
N THR A 24 0.73 -6.26 -8.85
CA THR A 24 -0.02 -7.32 -9.54
C THR A 24 -0.31 -8.48 -8.59
N TRP A 25 0.68 -8.90 -7.79
CA TRP A 25 0.47 -9.92 -6.77
C TRP A 25 -0.55 -9.47 -5.72
N CYS A 26 -0.46 -8.22 -5.23
CA CYS A 26 -1.46 -7.66 -4.32
C CYS A 26 -2.88 -7.69 -4.91
N ASN A 27 -3.05 -7.32 -6.17
CA ASN A 27 -4.32 -7.40 -6.89
C ASN A 27 -4.81 -8.85 -7.09
N THR A 28 -3.90 -9.80 -7.29
CA THR A 28 -4.23 -11.22 -7.52
C THR A 28 -4.73 -11.90 -6.25
N TYR A 29 -4.24 -11.48 -5.08
CA TYR A 29 -4.55 -12.09 -3.80
C TYR A 29 -5.19 -11.09 -2.81
N PRO A 30 -6.43 -10.63 -3.07
CA PRO A 30 -7.08 -9.57 -2.31
C PRO A 30 -7.23 -9.90 -0.81
N ASN A 31 -7.54 -11.14 -0.45
CA ASN A 31 -7.64 -11.55 0.95
C ASN A 31 -6.30 -11.40 1.69
N THR A 32 -5.20 -11.76 1.02
CA THR A 32 -3.85 -11.64 1.58
C THR A 32 -3.41 -10.18 1.61
N GLN A 33 -3.75 -9.42 0.58
CA GLN A 33 -3.50 -7.99 0.48
C GLN A 33 -4.20 -7.20 1.58
N ILE A 34 -5.45 -7.53 1.92
CA ILE A 34 -6.16 -6.97 3.08
C ILE A 34 -5.34 -7.24 4.35
N LYS A 35 -5.02 -8.50 4.66
CA LYS A 35 -4.23 -8.86 5.86
C LYS A 35 -2.84 -8.23 5.91
N LEU A 36 -2.22 -8.03 4.75
CA LEU A 36 -0.93 -7.36 4.62
C LEU A 36 -1.00 -5.89 5.07
N PHE A 37 -2.09 -5.20 4.73
CA PHE A 37 -2.29 -3.77 5.00
C PHE A 37 -3.20 -3.46 6.20
N SER A 38 -3.87 -4.44 6.78
CA SER A 38 -4.64 -4.27 8.00
C SER A 38 -3.79 -3.80 9.17
N ASP A 39 -4.40 -3.14 10.15
CA ASP A 39 -3.76 -2.89 11.43
C ASP A 39 -3.67 -4.21 12.22
N SER A 40 -2.44 -4.62 12.56
CA SER A 40 -2.22 -5.82 13.37
C SER A 40 -2.81 -5.71 14.77
N TYR A 41 -3.04 -4.50 15.29
CA TYR A 41 -3.66 -4.31 16.60
C TYR A 41 -5.16 -4.64 16.56
N GLN A 42 -5.90 -4.08 15.59
CA GLN A 42 -7.35 -4.31 15.49
C GLN A 42 -7.68 -5.76 15.12
N GLU A 43 -6.90 -6.38 14.23
CA GLU A 43 -7.03 -7.81 13.92
C GLU A 43 -6.68 -8.70 15.12
N ALA A 44 -5.61 -8.38 15.86
CA ALA A 44 -5.25 -9.12 17.08
C ALA A 44 -6.38 -9.10 18.12
N VAL A 45 -7.05 -7.96 18.28
CA VAL A 45 -8.22 -7.83 19.17
C VAL A 45 -9.41 -8.66 18.65
N ASN A 46 -9.68 -8.61 17.34
CA ASN A 46 -10.81 -9.31 16.74
C ASN A 46 -10.62 -10.85 16.69
N GLU A 47 -9.39 -11.33 16.52
CA GLU A 47 -9.06 -12.75 16.43
C GLU A 47 -8.55 -13.35 17.75
N GLY A 48 -8.40 -12.53 18.80
CA GLY A 48 -7.97 -12.95 20.14
C GLY A 48 -6.48 -13.33 20.23
N TRP A 49 -5.63 -12.76 19.37
CA TRP A 49 -4.22 -13.12 19.23
C TRP A 49 -3.29 -12.09 19.87
N TRP A 50 -2.08 -12.53 20.25
CA TRP A 50 -1.06 -11.64 20.76
C TRP A 50 -0.35 -10.91 19.62
N HIS A 51 0.00 -9.63 19.81
CA HIS A 51 0.66 -8.78 18.80
C HIS A 51 1.90 -9.43 18.13
N GLN A 52 2.69 -10.19 18.90
CA GLN A 52 3.85 -10.93 18.38
C GLN A 52 3.46 -12.02 17.37
N GLN A 53 2.33 -12.70 17.56
CA GLN A 53 1.86 -13.75 16.65
C GLN A 53 1.43 -13.16 15.30
N MET A 54 0.77 -11.99 15.32
CA MET A 54 0.39 -11.27 14.10
C MET A 54 1.61 -10.73 13.34
N SER A 55 2.63 -10.25 14.06
CA SER A 55 3.89 -9.82 13.44
C SER A 55 4.53 -10.96 12.63
N THR A 56 4.61 -12.16 13.21
CA THR A 56 5.13 -13.36 12.54
C THR A 56 4.30 -13.74 11.31
N GLN A 57 2.97 -13.62 11.36
CA GLN A 57 2.14 -13.90 10.20
C GLN A 57 2.30 -12.88 9.07
N LYS A 58 2.47 -11.60 9.40
CA LYS A 58 2.77 -10.59 8.36
C LYS A 58 4.08 -10.88 7.66
N GLU A 59 5.07 -11.46 8.33
CA GLU A 59 6.31 -11.90 7.67
C GLU A 59 6.06 -12.99 6.62
N VAL A 60 5.10 -13.89 6.85
CA VAL A 60 4.68 -14.89 5.85
C VAL A 60 4.11 -14.19 4.62
N TYR A 61 3.26 -13.19 4.78
CA TYR A 61 2.71 -12.45 3.64
C TYR A 61 3.80 -11.65 2.89
N PHE A 62 4.74 -11.03 3.61
CA PHE A 62 5.87 -10.36 2.97
C PHE A 62 6.80 -11.34 2.23
N GLN A 63 6.95 -12.57 2.76
CA GLN A 63 7.68 -13.63 2.07
C GLN A 63 6.96 -14.00 0.77
N GLN A 64 5.65 -14.21 0.78
CA GLN A 64 4.89 -14.52 -0.43
C GLN A 64 5.00 -13.43 -1.51
N VAL A 65 5.03 -12.15 -1.11
CA VAL A 65 5.32 -11.05 -2.05
C VAL A 65 6.73 -11.20 -2.63
N ALA A 66 7.73 -11.50 -1.80
CA ALA A 66 9.10 -11.71 -2.26
C ALA A 66 9.19 -12.89 -3.25
N ASP A 67 8.45 -13.96 -3.00
CA ASP A 67 8.35 -15.15 -3.85
C ASP A 67 7.71 -14.84 -5.21
N ALA A 68 6.85 -13.83 -5.30
CA ALA A 68 6.27 -13.38 -6.55
C ALA A 68 7.18 -12.46 -7.37
N VAL A 69 8.09 -11.74 -6.71
CA VAL A 69 8.90 -10.69 -7.33
C VAL A 69 10.29 -11.21 -7.74
N PHE A 70 11.03 -11.81 -6.80
CA PHE A 70 12.47 -12.03 -6.98
C PHE A 70 12.88 -13.25 -7.80
N PRO A 71 12.10 -14.36 -7.88
CA PRO A 71 12.42 -15.44 -8.82
C PRO A 71 12.44 -15.00 -10.27
N HIS A 72 11.63 -13.99 -10.61
CA HIS A 72 11.47 -13.48 -11.95
C HIS A 72 12.31 -12.23 -12.21
N ASP A 73 13.12 -11.79 -11.24
CA ASP A 73 13.93 -10.58 -11.35
C ASP A 73 14.83 -10.60 -12.59
N HIS A 74 14.88 -9.51 -13.36
CA HIS A 74 15.74 -9.42 -14.54
C HIS A 74 17.23 -9.58 -14.18
N ASN A 75 17.63 -9.09 -13.00
CA ASN A 75 19.00 -9.20 -12.54
C ASN A 75 19.29 -10.63 -12.02
N GLN A 76 20.10 -11.36 -12.77
CA GLN A 76 20.49 -12.73 -12.45
C GLN A 76 21.14 -12.86 -11.06
N HIS A 77 21.93 -11.87 -10.64
CA HIS A 77 22.55 -11.91 -9.31
C HIS A 77 21.50 -11.80 -8.20
N ILE A 78 20.47 -10.98 -8.40
CA ILE A 78 19.34 -10.87 -7.46
C ILE A 78 18.58 -12.19 -7.39
N ARG A 79 18.27 -12.82 -8.54
CA ARG A 79 17.63 -14.15 -8.56
C ARG A 79 18.43 -15.18 -7.77
N GLN A 80 19.73 -15.26 -8.02
CA GLN A 80 20.63 -16.21 -7.34
C GLN A 80 20.69 -15.97 -5.82
N LEU A 81 20.82 -14.70 -5.41
CA LEU A 81 20.82 -14.35 -4.00
C LEU A 81 19.49 -14.70 -3.32
N TYR A 82 18.37 -14.47 -4.01
CA TYR A 82 17.05 -14.81 -3.50
C TYR A 82 16.88 -16.32 -3.36
N THR A 83 17.33 -17.12 -4.33
CA THR A 83 17.32 -18.59 -4.22
C THR A 83 18.11 -19.08 -3.01
N GLN A 84 19.24 -18.45 -2.69
CA GLN A 84 20.09 -18.86 -1.57
C GLN A 84 19.57 -18.35 -0.21
N TYR A 85 18.96 -17.17 -0.17
CA TYR A 85 18.61 -16.46 1.07
C TYR A 85 17.23 -15.77 0.97
N PRO A 86 16.13 -16.51 0.76
CA PRO A 86 14.82 -15.92 0.46
C PRO A 86 14.27 -15.04 1.59
N SER A 87 14.48 -15.43 2.85
CA SER A 87 14.01 -14.67 4.03
C SER A 87 14.65 -13.30 4.17
N PHE A 88 15.84 -13.10 3.59
CA PHE A 88 16.55 -11.83 3.68
C PHE A 88 15.88 -10.76 2.77
N PHE A 89 15.02 -11.16 1.85
CA PHE A 89 14.30 -10.27 0.94
C PHE A 89 12.99 -9.72 1.51
N ILE A 90 12.52 -10.22 2.67
CA ILE A 90 11.38 -9.64 3.40
C ILE A 90 11.65 -8.16 3.74
N LYS A 91 12.86 -7.84 4.20
CA LYS A 91 13.21 -6.47 4.61
C LYS A 91 13.15 -5.48 3.43
N PRO A 92 13.76 -5.75 2.25
CA PRO A 92 13.57 -4.96 1.04
C PRO A 92 12.10 -4.71 0.68
N ILE A 93 11.23 -5.73 0.78
CA ILE A 93 9.79 -5.57 0.51
C ILE A 93 9.14 -4.60 1.49
N LYS A 94 9.36 -4.79 2.80
CA LYS A 94 8.83 -3.88 3.85
C LYS A 94 9.27 -2.44 3.61
N SER A 95 10.55 -2.22 3.33
CA SER A 95 11.09 -0.89 3.05
C SER A 95 10.49 -0.27 1.79
N HIS A 96 10.21 -1.07 0.76
CA HIS A 96 9.58 -0.57 -0.46
C HIS A 96 8.11 -0.19 -0.24
N PHE A 97 7.34 -0.96 0.53
CA PHE A 97 5.97 -0.56 0.89
C PHE A 97 5.93 0.76 1.67
N GLN A 98 6.87 0.97 2.59
CA GLN A 98 7.00 2.26 3.30
C GLN A 98 7.28 3.41 2.34
N PHE A 99 8.13 3.18 1.34
CA PHE A 99 8.39 4.16 0.28
C PHE A 99 7.14 4.45 -0.56
N LEU A 100 6.42 3.42 -1.01
CA LEU A 100 5.18 3.56 -1.77
C LEU A 100 4.11 4.32 -0.97
N CYS A 101 3.96 4.01 0.33
CA CYS A 101 3.05 4.73 1.24
C CYS A 101 3.39 6.21 1.32
N LYS A 102 4.68 6.56 1.44
CA LYS A 102 5.12 7.95 1.44
C LYS A 102 4.79 8.65 0.13
N LYS A 103 5.12 8.04 -1.02
CA LYS A 103 4.83 8.57 -2.36
C LYS A 103 3.33 8.75 -2.61
N TYR A 104 2.53 7.77 -2.20
CA TYR A 104 1.08 7.83 -2.27
C TYR A 104 0.50 9.00 -1.47
N ASN A 105 0.94 9.19 -0.22
CA ASN A 105 0.51 10.33 0.59
C ASN A 105 0.97 11.67 0.03
N GLU A 106 2.18 11.74 -0.54
CA GLU A 106 2.66 12.93 -1.26
C GLU A 106 1.75 13.27 -2.46
N ALA A 107 1.38 12.27 -3.26
CA ALA A 107 0.45 12.44 -4.38
C ALA A 107 -0.96 12.84 -3.91
N ASN A 108 -1.46 12.25 -2.83
CA ASN A 108 -2.79 12.58 -2.30
C ASN A 108 -2.89 14.00 -1.75
N LYS A 109 -1.78 14.59 -1.27
CA LYS A 109 -1.77 16.02 -0.89
C LYS A 109 -2.09 16.91 -2.09
N THR A 110 -1.73 16.51 -3.31
CA THR A 110 -2.05 17.24 -4.54
C THR A 110 -3.55 17.18 -4.86
N LEU A 111 -4.26 16.12 -4.47
CA LEU A 111 -5.71 15.97 -4.67
C LEU A 111 -6.55 16.77 -3.68
N SER A 112 -5.94 17.35 -2.63
CA SER A 112 -6.61 18.05 -1.53
C SER A 112 -7.62 17.19 -0.75
N SER A 113 -8.25 17.75 0.29
CA SER A 113 -9.30 17.04 1.05
C SER A 113 -10.52 16.70 0.18
N THR A 114 -10.82 17.49 -0.84
CA THR A 114 -11.98 17.28 -1.73
C THR A 114 -11.84 16.01 -2.59
N GLY A 115 -10.61 15.59 -2.88
CA GLY A 115 -10.34 14.33 -3.59
C GLY A 115 -10.15 13.12 -2.67
N ALA A 116 -10.17 13.30 -1.35
CA ALA A 116 -9.89 12.22 -0.42
C ALA A 116 -11.06 11.22 -0.37
N GLY A 117 -10.75 9.93 -0.51
CA GLY A 117 -11.74 8.86 -0.44
C GLY A 117 -12.55 8.62 -1.72
N LEU A 118 -12.56 9.58 -2.66
CA LEU A 118 -13.14 9.41 -3.98
C LEU A 118 -12.40 8.32 -4.76
N THR A 119 -13.13 7.49 -5.49
CA THR A 119 -12.58 6.50 -6.40
C THR A 119 -11.89 7.16 -7.59
N VAL A 120 -11.03 6.42 -8.31
CA VAL A 120 -10.39 6.91 -9.53
C VAL A 120 -11.41 7.35 -10.58
N THR A 121 -12.56 6.67 -10.67
CA THR A 121 -13.65 7.04 -11.57
C THR A 121 -14.25 8.39 -11.19
N GLU A 122 -14.64 8.57 -9.92
CA GLU A 122 -15.22 9.84 -9.42
C GLU A 122 -14.25 11.02 -9.56
N LEU A 123 -12.95 10.78 -9.35
CA LEU A 123 -11.91 11.78 -9.58
C LEU A 123 -11.81 12.18 -11.05
N LYS A 124 -11.99 11.24 -11.98
CA LYS A 124 -11.94 11.51 -13.43
C LYS A 124 -13.19 12.18 -13.97
N ASP A 125 -14.34 12.00 -13.30
CA ASP A 125 -15.59 12.66 -13.67
C ASP A 125 -15.59 14.16 -13.35
N ASN A 126 -14.70 14.61 -12.47
CA ASN A 126 -14.44 16.03 -12.22
C ASN A 126 -13.27 16.52 -13.10
N PRO A 127 -13.45 17.50 -14.02
CA PRO A 127 -12.39 17.96 -14.92
C PRO A 127 -11.11 18.47 -14.22
N GLU A 128 -11.26 19.16 -13.09
CA GLU A 128 -10.13 19.70 -12.34
C GLU A 128 -9.34 18.58 -11.66
N LEU A 129 -10.03 17.65 -11.01
CA LEU A 129 -9.39 16.50 -10.33
C LEU A 129 -8.81 15.51 -11.34
N SER A 130 -9.46 15.32 -12.50
CA SER A 130 -8.98 14.49 -13.61
C SER A 130 -7.60 14.96 -14.09
N THR A 131 -7.44 16.27 -14.28
CA THR A 131 -6.15 16.87 -14.66
C THR A 131 -5.06 16.63 -13.60
N LEU A 132 -5.42 16.62 -12.31
CA LEU A 132 -4.48 16.31 -11.23
C LEU A 132 -4.12 14.83 -11.19
N VAL A 133 -5.09 13.94 -11.37
CA VAL A 133 -4.86 12.49 -11.46
C VAL A 133 -3.92 12.17 -12.62
N ASP A 134 -4.11 12.78 -13.80
CA ASP A 134 -3.23 12.55 -14.94
C ASP A 134 -1.78 12.99 -14.65
N LYS A 135 -1.59 14.14 -13.99
CA LYS A 135 -0.25 14.60 -13.54
C LYS A 135 0.38 13.67 -12.52
N ILE A 136 -0.42 13.10 -11.61
CA ILE A 136 0.04 12.12 -10.63
C ILE A 136 0.50 10.85 -11.36
N LEU A 137 -0.30 10.32 -12.29
CA LEU A 137 0.00 9.09 -13.01
C LEU A 137 1.25 9.20 -13.89
N VAL A 138 1.54 10.40 -14.44
CA VAL A 138 2.80 10.65 -15.16
C VAL A 138 4.03 10.50 -14.27
N ASN A 139 3.96 10.95 -13.01
CA ASN A 139 5.11 10.95 -12.09
C ASN A 139 5.16 9.71 -11.17
N PHE A 140 4.01 9.08 -10.95
CA PHE A 140 3.83 7.96 -10.06
C PHE A 140 2.77 7.00 -10.65
N PRO A 141 3.16 6.18 -11.64
CA PRO A 141 2.21 5.39 -12.44
C PRO A 141 1.44 4.34 -11.62
N TRP A 142 1.98 3.95 -10.46
CA TRP A 142 1.38 2.98 -9.54
C TRP A 142 0.32 3.58 -8.61
N TRP A 143 0.07 4.88 -8.70
CA TRP A 143 -0.84 5.56 -7.79
C TRP A 143 -2.24 4.95 -7.80
N ALA A 144 -2.79 4.59 -8.98
CA ALA A 144 -4.14 4.05 -9.09
C ALA A 144 -4.32 2.70 -8.36
N ASP A 145 -3.37 1.77 -8.50
CA ASP A 145 -3.39 0.49 -7.77
C ASP A 145 -3.35 0.72 -6.25
N LEU A 146 -2.41 1.56 -5.80
CA LEU A 146 -2.26 1.90 -4.39
C LEU A 146 -3.48 2.62 -3.83
N HIS A 147 -4.09 3.50 -4.62
CA HIS A 147 -5.33 4.16 -4.26
C HIS A 147 -6.48 3.15 -4.10
N GLY A 148 -6.54 2.13 -4.96
CA GLY A 148 -7.43 0.98 -4.81
C GLY A 148 -7.29 0.28 -3.45
N PHE A 149 -6.05 0.14 -2.96
CA PHE A 149 -5.73 -0.54 -1.70
C PHE A 149 -5.94 0.32 -0.46
N TRP A 150 -5.57 1.59 -0.54
CA TRP A 150 -5.28 2.41 0.63
C TRP A 150 -6.25 3.57 0.82
N ARG A 151 -7.12 3.89 -0.15
CA ARG A 151 -7.97 5.10 -0.08
C ARG A 151 -8.81 5.22 1.20
N ASN A 152 -9.30 4.11 1.73
CA ASN A 152 -10.15 4.08 2.93
C ASN A 152 -9.39 3.70 4.21
N ASN A 153 -8.08 3.43 4.12
CA ASN A 153 -7.29 3.01 5.27
C ASN A 153 -6.57 4.23 5.88
N PRO A 154 -6.93 4.66 7.11
CA PRO A 154 -6.35 5.86 7.73
C PRO A 154 -4.84 5.74 8.00
N LEU A 155 -4.29 4.52 8.06
CA LEU A 155 -2.85 4.29 8.22
C LEU A 155 -2.06 4.64 6.95
N TYR A 156 -2.69 4.57 5.78
CA TYR A 156 -2.03 4.75 4.49
C TYR A 156 -2.53 5.98 3.74
N ASN A 157 -3.75 6.46 4.00
CA ASN A 157 -4.28 7.70 3.46
C ASN A 157 -4.50 8.72 4.57
N THR A 158 -3.46 9.53 4.87
CA THR A 158 -3.55 10.50 5.97
C THR A 158 -4.54 11.64 5.68
N VAL A 159 -4.84 11.90 4.41
CA VAL A 159 -5.83 12.92 4.02
C VAL A 159 -7.25 12.45 4.35
N PHE A 160 -7.53 11.16 4.24
CA PHE A 160 -8.81 10.58 4.67
C PHE A 160 -9.02 10.74 6.17
N SER A 161 -7.97 10.53 6.98
CA SER A 161 -8.02 10.72 8.44
C SER A 161 -8.29 12.17 8.87
N THR A 162 -8.06 13.16 8.01
CA THR A 162 -8.39 14.57 8.31
C THR A 162 -9.85 14.94 8.05
N ALA A 163 -10.61 14.09 7.36
CA ALA A 163 -12.07 14.17 7.37
C ALA A 163 -12.55 13.55 8.69
N ASP A 164 -12.79 14.39 9.70
CA ASP A 164 -13.15 13.96 11.05
C ASP A 164 -14.44 13.10 11.04
N PRO A 165 -14.40 11.80 11.39
CA PRO A 165 -15.61 11.00 11.54
C PRO A 165 -16.38 11.32 12.84
N ARG A 166 -15.82 12.15 13.73
CA ARG A 166 -16.38 12.43 15.08
C ARG A 166 -17.31 13.63 15.14
N GLN A 167 -17.67 14.27 14.03
CA GLN A 167 -18.61 15.41 14.06
C GLN A 167 -20.09 15.05 13.83
N ASP A 168 -20.45 13.80 13.52
CA ASP A 168 -21.84 13.42 13.22
C ASP A 168 -22.59 12.64 14.33
N PHE A 169 -22.12 12.70 15.58
CA PHE A 169 -22.88 12.19 16.74
C PHE A 169 -23.32 13.30 17.70
N THR A 170 -23.93 14.36 17.20
CA THR A 170 -24.81 15.21 18.02
C THR A 170 -25.94 15.82 17.20
N ALA A 171 -27.08 15.15 17.13
CA ALA A 171 -28.41 15.79 17.11
C ALA A 171 -29.50 14.73 17.30
N GLY A 172 -29.95 14.58 18.55
CA GLY A 172 -31.07 13.69 18.86
C GLY A 172 -31.41 13.61 20.34
N ALA A 173 -31.34 14.73 21.07
CA ALA A 173 -32.04 14.82 22.34
C ALA A 173 -33.55 14.93 22.04
N TRP A 174 -34.31 13.89 22.39
CA TRP A 174 -35.72 14.06 22.75
C TRP A 174 -35.97 13.38 24.09
N GLN A 175 -36.36 14.24 25.03
CA GLN A 175 -36.93 13.92 26.33
C GLN A 175 -38.13 12.98 26.18
N TYR A 176 -38.45 12.18 27.20
CA TYR A 176 -39.69 12.31 28.00
C TYR A 176 -39.82 11.14 29.01
N PHE A 177 -40.00 11.55 30.27
CA PHE A 177 -40.39 10.86 31.51
C PHE A 177 -39.46 9.79 32.13
#